data_AF-A0A3S4LLY5-F1
#
_entry.id   AF-A0A3S4LLY5-F1
#
_cell.length_a   1.000
_cell.length_b   1.000
_cell.length_c   1.000
_cell.angle_alpha   90.00
_cell.angle_beta   90.00
_cell.angle_gamma   90.00
#
_symmetry.space_group_name_H-M   'P 1'
#
loop_
_entity.id
_entity.type
_entity.pdbx_description
1 polymer ?
#
loop_
_entity_poly.entity_id
_entity_poly.type
_entity_poly.pdbx_seq_one_letter_code
_entity_poly.pdbx_strand_id
1 'polypeptide(L)'
;MRRALWLLALTPSLLAMAAQPWEKGVLVEVGAYPLVKLGIERSDGAVMAIRPAEAGKGLDQAALKRLRRQLGHEIRYRAAGYADSPVYGREVILQQAEAER
;
A
#
# COMPACT_ATOMS: atom_id res chain seq x y z
N MET A 1 50.67 -20.76 -10.66
CA MET A 1 49.61 -20.08 -11.46
C MET A 1 48.28 -20.30 -10.75
N ARG A 2 47.82 -19.32 -9.94
CA ARG A 2 46.59 -19.38 -9.13
C ARG A 2 45.91 -18.01 -9.18
N ARG A 3 45.22 -17.67 -10.27
CA ARG A 3 44.56 -16.35 -10.43
C ARG A 3 43.27 -16.36 -11.26
N ALA A 4 42.50 -17.45 -11.23
CA ALA A 4 41.28 -17.56 -12.04
C ALA A 4 40.07 -18.07 -11.26
N LEU A 5 39.92 -17.69 -9.99
CA LEU A 5 38.80 -18.13 -9.15
C LEU A 5 38.24 -17.02 -8.26
N TRP A 6 38.15 -15.79 -8.77
CA TRP A 6 37.58 -14.63 -8.04
C TRP A 6 36.43 -13.93 -8.78
N LEU A 7 35.93 -14.48 -9.88
CA LEU A 7 34.89 -13.85 -10.70
C LEU A 7 33.45 -14.33 -10.43
N LEU A 8 33.22 -15.16 -9.41
CA LEU A 8 31.93 -15.84 -9.19
C LEU A 8 31.09 -15.32 -8.02
N ALA A 9 31.43 -14.21 -7.38
CA ALA A 9 30.79 -13.82 -6.11
C ALA A 9 30.11 -12.44 -6.06
N LEU A 10 29.88 -11.77 -7.20
CA LEU A 10 29.38 -10.37 -7.20
C LEU A 10 28.09 -10.11 -7.99
N THR A 11 27.36 -11.14 -8.42
CA THR A 11 26.19 -10.98 -9.30
C THR A 11 24.78 -11.10 -8.70
N PRO A 12 24.49 -11.25 -7.40
CA PRO A 12 23.09 -11.22 -6.95
C PRO A 12 22.51 -9.81 -6.77
N SER A 13 23.29 -8.73 -6.91
CA SER A 13 22.88 -7.38 -6.49
C SER A 13 22.12 -6.52 -7.51
N LEU A 14 21.82 -7.01 -8.72
CA LEU A 14 21.32 -6.16 -9.83
C LEU A 14 19.85 -6.37 -10.24
N LEU A 15 19.07 -7.21 -9.55
CA LEU A 15 17.67 -7.49 -9.91
C LEU A 15 16.61 -7.08 -8.87
N ALA A 16 16.97 -6.35 -7.83
CA ALA A 16 15.99 -5.68 -6.98
C ALA A 16 15.53 -4.36 -7.62
N MET A 17 14.90 -4.43 -8.80
CA MET A 17 14.08 -3.30 -9.29
C MET A 17 12.92 -3.14 -8.31
N ALA A 18 13.07 -2.16 -7.42
CA ALA A 18 12.36 -2.00 -6.17
C ALA A 18 10.85 -1.76 -6.36
N ALA A 19 10.08 -2.84 -6.48
CA ALA A 19 8.65 -2.78 -6.21
C ALA A 19 8.45 -2.38 -4.74
N GLN A 20 7.45 -1.54 -4.47
CA GLN A 20 7.13 -1.14 -3.11
C GLN A 20 6.81 -2.37 -2.24
N PRO A 21 7.24 -2.38 -0.96
CA PRO A 21 7.01 -3.52 -0.08
C PRO A 21 5.52 -3.73 0.16
N TRP A 22 5.12 -4.99 0.35
CA TRP A 22 3.79 -5.30 0.83
C TRP A 22 3.68 -4.95 2.32
N GLU A 23 2.63 -4.24 2.66
CA GLU A 23 2.20 -3.94 4.02
C GLU A 23 0.86 -4.64 4.31
N LYS A 24 0.50 -4.74 5.59
CA LYS A 24 -0.75 -5.37 6.06
C LYS A 24 -1.55 -4.39 6.90
N GLY A 25 -2.87 -4.55 6.88
CA GLY A 25 -3.78 -3.81 7.74
C GLY A 25 -5.23 -4.21 7.54
N VAL A 26 -6.10 -3.77 8.43
CA VAL A 26 -7.53 -4.03 8.36
C VAL A 26 -8.22 -2.88 7.65
N LEU A 27 -9.12 -3.21 6.73
CA LEU A 27 -9.90 -2.21 6.02
C LEU A 27 -11.00 -1.65 6.94
N VAL A 28 -10.99 -0.33 7.17
CA VAL A 28 -11.91 0.33 8.12
C VAL A 28 -12.61 1.53 7.49
N GLU A 29 -13.63 2.06 8.17
CA GLU A 29 -14.19 3.36 7.86
C GLU A 29 -13.51 4.44 8.70
N VAL A 30 -13.19 5.58 8.07
CA VAL A 30 -12.51 6.71 8.72
C VAL A 30 -13.35 7.98 8.54
N GLY A 31 -13.51 8.72 9.63
CA GLY A 31 -14.30 9.96 9.67
C GLY A 31 -15.73 9.73 10.19
N ALA A 32 -16.53 10.80 10.17
CA ALA A 32 -17.92 10.79 10.59
C ALA A 32 -18.81 11.28 9.45
N TYR A 33 -20.10 10.91 9.46
CA TYR A 33 -21.05 11.35 8.45
C TYR A 33 -21.09 12.90 8.36
N PRO A 34 -21.08 13.50 7.15
CA PRO A 34 -21.15 12.90 5.81
C PRO A 34 -19.78 12.57 5.17
N LEU A 35 -18.68 12.71 5.90
CA LEU A 35 -17.29 12.62 5.44
C LEU A 35 -16.66 11.25 5.77
N VAL A 36 -17.37 10.15 5.48
CA VAL A 36 -16.87 8.80 5.74
C VAL A 36 -16.06 8.28 4.54
N LYS A 37 -14.80 7.93 4.78
CA LYS A 37 -13.88 7.34 3.80
C LYS A 37 -13.50 5.91 4.16
N LEU A 38 -12.94 5.22 3.17
CA LEU A 38 -12.23 3.97 3.40
C LEU A 38 -10.86 4.28 4.00
N GLY A 39 -10.40 3.48 4.94
CA GLY A 39 -9.07 3.58 5.54
C GLY A 39 -8.44 2.23 5.80
N ILE A 40 -7.21 2.27 6.29
CA ILE A 40 -6.45 1.11 6.73
C ILE A 40 -6.01 1.35 8.17
N GLU A 41 -6.39 0.43 9.05
CA GLU A 41 -5.84 0.32 10.39
C GLU A 41 -4.66 -0.67 10.36
N ARG A 42 -3.48 -0.19 10.77
CA ARG A 42 -2.25 -0.99 10.83
C ARG A 42 -2.11 -1.62 12.22
N SER A 43 -1.27 -2.64 12.33
CA SER A 43 -1.02 -3.36 13.60
C SER A 43 -0.38 -2.50 14.69
N ASP A 44 0.20 -1.35 14.34
CA ASP A 44 0.72 -0.35 15.28
C ASP A 44 -0.36 0.62 15.79
N GLY A 45 -1.62 0.40 15.40
CA GLY A 45 -2.75 1.25 15.77
C GLY A 45 -2.88 2.52 14.92
N ALA A 46 -2.00 2.72 13.92
CA ALA A 46 -2.13 3.84 13.01
C ALA A 46 -3.30 3.63 12.04
N VAL A 47 -4.17 4.63 11.93
CA VAL A 47 -5.29 4.65 11.00
C VAL A 47 -5.02 5.70 9.93
N MET A 48 -5.05 5.30 8.66
CA MET A 48 -4.85 6.18 7.52
C MET A 48 -6.04 6.11 6.57
N ALA A 49 -6.58 7.26 6.18
CA ALA A 49 -7.60 7.29 5.13
C ALA A 49 -6.97 6.99 3.77
N ILE A 50 -7.71 6.28 2.91
CA ILE A 50 -7.27 5.95 1.56
C ILE A 50 -7.72 7.04 0.59
N ARG A 51 -6.75 7.60 -0.12
CA ARG A 51 -6.98 8.55 -1.21
C ARG A 51 -6.98 7.82 -2.56
N PRO A 52 -7.96 8.09 -3.44
CA PRO A 52 -7.93 7.58 -4.82
C PRO A 52 -6.66 8.06 -5.55
N ALA A 53 -6.01 7.14 -6.26
CA ALA A 53 -4.87 7.48 -7.09
C ALA A 53 -5.31 8.25 -8.35
N GLU A 54 -4.39 9.05 -8.89
CA GLU A 54 -4.50 9.57 -10.26
C GLU A 54 -4.39 8.43 -11.28
N ALA A 55 -4.88 8.67 -12.50
CA ALA A 55 -4.86 7.69 -13.58
C ALA A 55 -3.45 7.11 -13.79
N GLY A 56 -3.34 5.77 -13.73
CA GLY A 56 -2.08 5.04 -13.90
C GLY A 56 -1.14 5.04 -12.68
N LYS A 57 -1.48 5.70 -11.58
CA LYS A 57 -0.64 5.79 -10.38
C LYS A 57 -1.06 4.85 -9.24
N GLY A 58 -2.11 4.05 -9.43
CA GLY A 58 -2.58 3.10 -8.41
C GLY A 58 -4.08 2.82 -8.50
N LEU A 59 -4.67 2.51 -7.36
CA LEU A 59 -6.10 2.21 -7.23
C LEU A 59 -6.94 3.49 -7.36
N ASP A 60 -7.73 3.53 -8.42
CA ASP A 60 -8.70 4.59 -8.66
C ASP A 60 -9.95 4.47 -7.77
N GLN A 61 -10.86 5.43 -7.88
CA GLN A 61 -12.09 5.45 -7.10
C GLN A 61 -12.97 4.21 -7.33
N ALA A 62 -12.98 3.62 -8.55
CA ALA A 62 -13.78 2.45 -8.85
C ALA A 62 -13.20 1.17 -8.22
N ALA A 63 -11.87 1.05 -8.16
CA ALA A 63 -11.17 0.02 -7.42
C ALA A 63 -11.44 0.14 -5.91
N LEU A 64 -11.37 1.34 -5.34
CA LEU A 64 -11.66 1.56 -3.92
C LEU A 64 -13.12 1.25 -3.56
N LYS A 65 -14.08 1.57 -4.43
CA LYS A 65 -15.49 1.17 -4.25
C LYS A 65 -15.66 -0.36 -4.18
N ARG A 66 -14.88 -1.11 -4.96
CA ARG A 66 -14.88 -2.58 -4.88
C ARG A 66 -14.23 -3.05 -3.59
N LEU A 67 -13.12 -2.44 -3.19
CA LEU A 67 -12.41 -2.76 -1.96
C LEU A 67 -13.29 -2.54 -0.72
N ARG A 68 -14.19 -1.54 -0.72
CA ARG A 68 -15.16 -1.29 0.36
C ARG A 68 -16.00 -2.51 0.73
N ARG A 69 -16.21 -3.47 -0.19
CA ARG A 69 -16.91 -4.73 0.11
C ARG A 69 -16.12 -5.66 1.04
N GLN A 70 -14.87 -5.33 1.34
CA GLN A 70 -13.97 -6.05 2.24
C GLN A 70 -13.75 -5.29 3.55
N LEU A 71 -14.64 -4.35 3.90
CA LEU A 71 -14.62 -3.67 5.20
C LEU A 71 -14.61 -4.70 6.34
N GLY A 72 -13.75 -4.47 7.33
CA GLY A 72 -13.54 -5.35 8.47
C GLY A 72 -12.57 -6.51 8.22
N HIS A 73 -12.08 -6.71 6.98
CA HIS A 73 -11.14 -7.78 6.66
C HIS A 73 -9.69 -7.29 6.60
N GLU A 74 -8.74 -8.20 6.89
CA GLU A 74 -7.33 -7.97 6.65
C GLU A 74 -7.04 -7.92 5.15
N ILE A 75 -6.26 -6.93 4.76
CA ILE A 75 -5.75 -6.75 3.41
C ILE A 75 -4.23 -6.65 3.46
N ARG A 76 -3.59 -7.10 2.38
CA ARG A 76 -2.24 -6.70 2.04
C ARG A 76 -2.27 -5.62 0.98
N TYR A 77 -1.43 -4.61 1.09
CA TYR A 77 -1.39 -3.48 0.17
C TYR A 77 0.03 -2.99 -0.12
N ARG A 78 0.19 -2.25 -1.22
CA ARG A 78 1.40 -1.49 -1.54
C ARG A 78 1.05 -0.02 -1.62
N ALA A 79 1.78 0.84 -0.92
CA ALA A 79 1.51 2.26 -0.86
C ALA A 79 2.28 3.02 -1.95
N ALA A 80 1.58 3.43 -3.02
CA ALA A 80 2.14 4.27 -4.09
C ALA A 80 2.75 5.57 -3.55
N GLY A 81 2.16 6.13 -2.49
CA GLY A 81 2.65 7.30 -1.79
C GLY A 81 1.72 7.71 -0.66
N TYR A 82 2.03 8.87 -0.07
CA TYR A 82 1.26 9.46 1.02
C TYR A 82 0.95 10.91 0.68
N ALA A 83 -0.17 11.43 1.18
CA ALA A 83 -0.58 12.81 1.02
C ALA A 83 -1.16 13.35 2.31
N ASP A 84 -0.91 14.62 2.61
CA ASP A 84 -1.52 15.26 3.76
C ASP A 84 -2.90 15.83 3.42
N SER A 85 -3.84 15.67 4.34
CA SER A 85 -5.20 16.14 4.27
C SER A 85 -5.55 16.94 5.51
N PRO A 86 -6.11 18.15 5.37
CA PRO A 86 -6.60 18.92 6.51
C PRO A 86 -7.68 18.20 7.33
N VAL A 87 -8.42 17.28 6.69
CA VAL A 87 -9.59 16.61 7.28
C VAL A 87 -9.23 15.25 7.86
N TYR A 88 -8.38 14.49 7.16
CA TYR A 88 -8.08 13.09 7.51
C TYR A 88 -6.64 12.89 8.00
N GLY A 89 -5.86 13.95 8.15
CA GLY A 89 -4.44 13.86 8.44
C GLY A 89 -3.69 13.20 7.29
N ARG A 90 -2.83 12.23 7.61
CA ARG A 90 -2.05 11.51 6.58
C ARG A 90 -2.91 10.49 5.87
N GLU A 91 -3.05 10.67 4.55
CA GLU A 91 -3.72 9.74 3.66
C GLU A 91 -2.70 8.86 2.92
N VAL A 92 -3.11 7.64 2.61
CA VAL A 92 -2.33 6.69 1.81
C VAL A 92 -2.93 6.57 0.41
N ILE A 93 -2.06 6.53 -0.60
CA ILE A 93 -2.43 6.23 -1.98
C ILE A 93 -1.99 4.80 -2.25
N LEU A 94 -2.92 3.92 -2.60
CA LEU A 94 -2.62 2.51 -2.81
C LEU A 94 -2.20 2.26 -4.27
N GLN A 95 -1.07 1.60 -4.47
CA GLN A 95 -0.68 1.04 -5.76
C GLN A 95 -1.46 -0.25 -6.04
N GLN A 96 -1.52 -1.14 -5.05
CA GLN A 96 -2.19 -2.44 -5.10
C GLN A 96 -2.80 -2.76 -3.74
N ALA A 97 -3.89 -3.53 -3.72
CA ALA A 97 -4.49 -4.07 -2.50
C ALA A 97 -5.19 -5.39 -2.79
N GLU A 98 -5.06 -6.34 -1.88
CA GLU A 98 -5.61 -7.69 -1.99
C GLU A 98 -6.14 -8.13 -0.62
N ALA A 99 -7.34 -8.72 -0.59
CA ALA A 99 -7.88 -9.32 0.63
C ALA A 99 -7.11 -10.60 0.98
N GLU A 100 -6.74 -10.76 2.25
CA GLU A 100 -6.27 -12.04 2.75
C GLU A 100 -7.48 -12.92 3.06
N ARG A 101 -7.52 -14.11 2.45
CA ARG A 101 -8.61 -15.10 2.62
C ARG A 101 -8.41 -15.94 3.86
#